data_AF-X1EAQ3-F1
#
_entry.id   AF-X1EAQ3-F1
#
_cell.length_a   1.000
_cell.length_b   1.000
_cell.length_c   1.000
_cell.angle_alpha   90.00
_cell.angle_beta   90.00
_cell.angle_gamma   90.00
#
_symmetry.space_group_name_H-M   'P 1'
#
loop_
_entity.id
_entity.type
_entity.pdbx_description
1 polymer ?
#
loop_
_entity_poly.entity_id
_entity_poly.type
_entity_poly.pdbx_seq_one_letter_code
_entity_poly.pdbx_strand_id
1 'polypeptide(L)'
;MEVIAGRDDRDHFSLPNEGLRYLSHLGGNLKGLRVAWSKDLGYAVVDPQVLRVTEAAVRTFATLGCVVEAADPPVGSPQETFSTVVVASLAAALVEKLDEWGDHFESALVTFLERNKDISATEYIKARMAY
;
A
#
# COMPACT_ATOMS: atom_id res chain seq x y z
N MET A 1 -2.35 -0.31 -17.74
CA MET A 1 -2.21 1.09 -17.28
C MET A 1 -2.37 2.13 -18.40
N GLU A 2 -2.37 1.76 -19.70
CA GLU A 2 -2.49 2.72 -20.83
C GLU A 2 -3.74 3.63 -20.81
N VAL A 3 -4.84 3.17 -20.22
CA VAL A 3 -6.13 3.92 -20.22
C VAL A 3 -6.37 4.69 -18.92
N ILE A 4 -5.95 4.13 -17.78
CA ILE A 4 -6.28 4.67 -16.45
C ILE A 4 -5.15 5.50 -15.84
N ALA A 5 -3.91 5.35 -16.30
CA ALA A 5 -2.80 6.18 -15.84
C ALA A 5 -2.80 7.50 -16.60
N GLY A 6 -2.53 8.59 -15.90
CA GLY A 6 -2.45 9.92 -16.48
C GLY A 6 -2.46 10.98 -15.39
N ARG A 7 -1.98 12.18 -15.75
CA ARG A 7 -2.04 13.33 -14.87
C ARG A 7 -3.48 13.85 -14.78
N ASP A 8 -3.93 14.18 -13.57
CA ASP A 8 -5.16 14.92 -13.31
C ASP A 8 -4.80 16.20 -12.55
N ASP A 9 -5.05 17.37 -13.17
CA ASP A 9 -4.72 18.67 -12.56
C ASP A 9 -5.56 18.99 -11.31
N ARG A 10 -6.63 18.23 -11.05
CA ARG A 10 -7.46 18.35 -9.85
C ARG A 10 -6.93 17.53 -8.69
N ASP A 11 -6.04 16.57 -8.95
CA ASP A 11 -5.38 15.78 -7.92
C ASP A 11 -4.01 16.38 -7.63
N HIS A 12 -3.88 16.99 -6.44
CA HIS A 12 -2.63 17.58 -6.00
C HIS A 12 -1.49 16.57 -5.79
N PHE A 13 -1.79 15.28 -5.68
CA PHE A 13 -0.82 14.19 -5.62
C PHE A 13 -0.52 13.57 -6.98
N SER A 14 -1.13 14.07 -8.06
CA SER A 14 -0.94 13.54 -9.39
C SER A 14 0.50 13.75 -9.89
N LEU A 15 1.15 12.67 -10.29
CA LEU A 15 2.49 12.71 -10.84
C LEU A 15 2.49 13.25 -12.28
N PRO A 16 3.61 13.85 -12.73
CA PRO A 16 3.77 14.23 -14.13
C PRO A 16 3.58 13.04 -15.08
N ASN A 17 3.01 13.29 -16.26
CA ASN A 17 2.95 12.25 -17.29
C ASN A 17 4.33 12.09 -17.94
N GLU A 18 4.99 10.97 -17.68
CA GLU A 18 6.31 10.64 -18.25
C GLU A 18 6.23 10.08 -19.67
N GLY A 19 5.02 9.97 -20.25
CA GLY A 19 4.82 9.41 -21.60
C GLY A 19 5.10 7.91 -21.70
N LEU A 20 5.10 7.22 -20.55
CA LEU A 20 5.40 5.79 -20.47
C LEU A 20 4.33 4.98 -21.21
N ARG A 21 4.77 4.18 -22.19
CA ARG A 21 3.93 3.17 -22.86
C ARG A 21 4.18 1.82 -22.21
N TYR A 22 3.31 1.40 -21.31
CA TYR A 22 3.42 0.15 -20.57
C TYR A 22 3.52 -1.08 -21.49
N LEU A 23 2.75 -1.11 -22.58
CA LEU A 23 2.77 -2.26 -23.50
C LEU A 23 4.09 -2.40 -24.25
N SER A 24 4.82 -1.30 -24.50
CA SER A 24 6.12 -1.39 -25.17
C SER A 24 7.23 -1.99 -24.31
N HIS A 25 6.97 -2.18 -23.01
CA HIS A 25 7.92 -2.78 -22.06
C HIS A 25 7.65 -4.26 -21.78
N LEU A 26 6.65 -4.85 -22.45
CA LEU A 26 6.39 -6.29 -22.39
C LEU A 26 7.41 -7.08 -23.21
N GLY A 27 7.61 -8.35 -22.85
CA GLY A 27 8.53 -9.25 -23.57
C GLY A 27 10.01 -8.91 -23.40
N GLY A 28 10.35 -7.96 -22.53
CA GLY A 28 11.73 -7.66 -22.16
C GLY A 28 12.39 -8.83 -21.41
N ASN A 29 13.72 -8.78 -21.32
CA ASN A 29 14.52 -9.75 -20.58
C ASN A 29 14.76 -9.26 -19.14
N LEU A 30 14.71 -10.18 -18.17
CA LEU A 30 14.95 -9.89 -16.74
C LEU A 30 16.39 -10.21 -16.30
N LYS A 31 17.21 -10.79 -17.18
CA LYS A 31 18.59 -11.19 -16.86
C LYS A 31 19.42 -10.02 -16.31
N GLY A 32 20.05 -10.25 -15.15
CA GLY A 32 20.92 -9.28 -14.49
C GLY A 32 20.20 -8.29 -13.56
N LEU A 33 18.86 -8.28 -13.53
CA LEU A 33 18.13 -7.47 -12.55
C LEU A 33 18.33 -8.00 -11.13
N ARG A 34 18.39 -7.08 -10.15
CA ARG A 34 18.48 -7.42 -8.73
C ARG A 34 17.08 -7.39 -8.12
N VAL A 35 16.68 -8.48 -7.50
CA VAL A 35 15.38 -8.66 -6.84
C VAL A 35 15.62 -8.83 -5.35
N ALA A 36 15.26 -7.81 -4.59
CA ALA A 36 15.20 -7.90 -3.13
C ALA A 36 13.94 -8.66 -2.73
N TRP A 37 14.09 -9.65 -1.86
CA TRP A 37 12.97 -10.44 -1.34
C TRP A 37 13.01 -10.51 0.18
N SER A 38 11.84 -10.31 0.78
CA SER A 38 11.63 -10.50 2.20
C SER A 38 10.46 -11.46 2.41
N LYS A 39 10.59 -12.33 3.41
CA LYS A 39 9.52 -13.21 3.85
C LYS A 39 8.44 -12.49 4.67
N ASP A 40 8.81 -11.47 5.44
CA ASP A 40 7.96 -10.84 6.46
C ASP A 40 8.22 -9.33 6.67
N LEU A 41 9.08 -8.73 5.85
CA LEU A 41 9.57 -7.35 5.97
C LEU A 41 10.15 -7.02 7.35
N GLY A 42 10.51 -8.03 8.14
CA GLY A 42 11.00 -7.87 9.51
C GLY A 42 9.92 -7.59 10.57
N TYR A 43 8.62 -7.57 10.22
CA TYR A 43 7.55 -7.28 11.19
C TYR A 43 6.24 -8.08 10.99
N ALA A 44 5.96 -8.55 9.78
CA ALA A 44 4.66 -9.12 9.45
C ALA A 44 4.53 -10.56 9.95
N VAL A 45 3.35 -10.92 10.46
CA VAL A 45 2.98 -12.32 10.67
C VAL A 45 2.41 -12.84 9.35
N VAL A 46 3.13 -13.74 8.68
CA VAL A 46 2.76 -14.28 7.38
C VAL A 46 2.28 -15.71 7.53
N ASP A 47 1.12 -16.00 6.96
CA ASP A 47 0.58 -17.36 6.92
C ASP A 47 1.57 -18.32 6.21
N PRO A 48 1.86 -19.51 6.78
CA PRO A 48 2.83 -20.44 6.18
C PRO A 48 2.52 -20.83 4.74
N GLN A 49 1.24 -20.90 4.35
CA GLN A 49 0.86 -21.18 2.97
C GLN A 49 1.24 -20.03 2.04
N VAL A 50 1.03 -18.77 2.46
CA VAL A 50 1.41 -17.58 1.71
C VAL A 50 2.93 -17.54 1.54
N LEU A 51 3.67 -17.75 2.63
CA LEU A 51 5.13 -17.79 2.59
C LEU A 51 5.64 -18.86 1.61
N ARG A 52 5.08 -20.06 1.66
CA ARG A 52 5.47 -21.16 0.77
C ARG A 52 5.25 -20.83 -0.71
N VAL A 53 4.13 -20.20 -1.07
CA VAL A 53 3.86 -19.88 -2.48
C VAL A 53 4.70 -18.71 -2.98
N THR A 54 4.96 -17.70 -2.14
CA THR A 54 5.80 -16.55 -2.51
C THR A 54 7.28 -16.92 -2.58
N GLU A 55 7.76 -17.81 -1.71
CA GLU A 55 9.10 -18.41 -1.79
C GLU A 55 9.31 -19.21 -3.08
N ALA A 56 8.29 -19.95 -3.54
CA ALA A 56 8.36 -20.64 -4.81
C ALA A 56 8.40 -19.64 -5.98
N ALA A 57 7.55 -18.61 -5.95
CA ALA A 57 7.48 -17.59 -6.99
C ALA A 57 8.77 -16.79 -7.12
N VAL A 58 9.42 -16.40 -6.01
CA VAL A 58 10.66 -15.62 -6.08
C VAL A 58 11.80 -16.40 -6.74
N ARG A 59 11.86 -17.73 -6.54
CA ARG A 59 12.86 -18.59 -7.19
C ARG A 59 12.73 -18.59 -8.71
N THR A 60 11.54 -18.35 -9.26
CA THR A 60 11.35 -18.22 -10.70
C THR A 60 12.17 -17.06 -11.29
N PHE A 61 12.33 -15.95 -10.58
CA PHE A 61 13.18 -14.84 -11.05
C PHE A 61 14.64 -15.24 -11.23
N ALA A 62 15.18 -16.08 -10.35
CA ALA A 62 16.53 -16.62 -10.53
C ALA A 62 16.63 -17.48 -11.81
N THR A 63 15.60 -18.28 -12.13
CA THR A 63 15.57 -19.07 -13.39
C THR A 63 15.50 -18.18 -14.64
N LEU A 64 14.96 -16.96 -14.51
CA LEU A 64 14.93 -15.93 -15.55
C LEU A 64 16.22 -15.09 -15.62
N GLY A 65 17.23 -15.41 -14.80
CA GLY A 65 18.54 -14.76 -14.82
C GLY A 65 18.66 -13.54 -13.90
N CYS A 66 17.69 -13.28 -13.02
CA CYS A 66 17.82 -12.26 -11.98
C CYS A 66 18.77 -12.70 -10.86
N VAL A 67 19.32 -11.73 -10.14
CA VAL A 67 20.02 -11.92 -8.87
C VAL A 67 19.02 -11.70 -7.75
N VAL A 68 18.61 -12.76 -7.05
CA VAL A 68 17.67 -12.67 -5.93
C VAL A 68 18.44 -12.61 -4.61
N GLU A 69 18.17 -11.60 -3.79
CA GLU A 69 18.83 -11.39 -2.50
C GLU A 69 17.78 -11.22 -1.40
N ALA A 70 18.02 -11.83 -0.24
CA ALA A 70 17.20 -11.58 0.93
C ALA A 70 17.46 -10.16 1.46
N ALA A 71 16.40 -9.40 1.75
CA ALA A 71 16.52 -8.04 2.27
C ALA A 71 15.31 -7.66 3.12
N ASP A 72 15.55 -7.25 4.37
CA ASP A 72 14.55 -6.75 5.29
C ASP A 72 14.83 -5.26 5.59
N PRO A 73 14.06 -4.32 5.00
CA PRO A 73 14.28 -2.88 5.23
C PRO A 73 14.05 -2.53 6.71
N PRO A 74 14.95 -1.76 7.36
CA PRO A 74 14.86 -1.43 8.79
C PRO A 74 13.88 -0.27 9.06
N VAL A 75 12.68 -0.34 8.49
CA VAL A 75 11.65 0.74 8.58
C VAL A 75 10.58 0.44 9.63
N GLY A 76 10.60 -0.76 10.22
CA GLY A 76 9.58 -1.21 11.18
C GLY A 76 8.21 -1.42 10.53
N SER A 77 7.18 -1.66 11.36
CA SER A 77 5.80 -1.79 10.87
C SER A 77 5.21 -0.42 10.56
N PRO A 78 4.69 -0.17 9.34
CA PRO A 78 4.01 1.07 9.01
C PRO A 78 2.55 1.07 9.48
N GLN A 79 2.07 0.02 10.14
CA GLN A 79 0.65 -0.21 10.40
C GLN A 79 -0.01 0.94 11.17
N GLU A 80 0.61 1.44 12.24
CA GLU A 80 0.05 2.52 13.05
C GLU A 80 -0.01 3.84 12.28
N THR A 81 1.08 4.20 11.61
CA THR A 81 1.17 5.38 10.73
C THR A 81 0.11 5.32 9.62
N PHE A 82 0.07 4.21 8.89
CA PHE A 82 -0.89 4.00 7.80
C PHE A 82 -2.33 4.08 8.32
N SER A 83 -2.63 3.40 9.43
CA SER A 83 -3.96 3.42 10.03
C SER A 83 -4.35 4.84 10.39
N THR A 84 -3.48 5.60 11.06
CA THR A 84 -3.76 7.00 11.44
C THR A 84 -4.10 7.87 10.23
N VAL A 85 -3.32 7.77 9.14
CA VAL A 85 -3.55 8.55 7.92
C VAL A 85 -4.87 8.18 7.24
N VAL A 86 -5.14 6.88 7.08
CA VAL A 86 -6.35 6.38 6.41
C VAL A 86 -7.59 6.68 7.23
N VAL A 87 -7.54 6.39 8.53
CA VAL A 87 -8.66 6.57 9.44
C VAL A 87 -9.05 8.03 9.54
N ALA A 88 -8.09 8.95 9.73
CA ALA A 88 -8.39 10.38 9.80
C ALA A 88 -9.09 10.86 8.52
N SER A 89 -8.66 10.38 7.36
CA SER A 89 -9.25 10.74 6.07
C SER A 89 -10.66 10.18 5.90
N LEU A 90 -10.89 8.92 6.29
CA LEU A 90 -12.21 8.29 6.24
C LEU A 90 -13.18 8.91 7.26
N ALA A 91 -12.72 9.17 8.48
CA ALA A 91 -13.50 9.79 9.53
C ALA A 91 -14.00 11.17 9.11
N ALA A 92 -13.09 12.01 8.58
CA ALA A 92 -13.43 13.33 8.07
C ALA A 92 -14.48 13.28 6.92
N ALA A 93 -14.51 12.20 6.13
CA ALA A 93 -15.43 12.07 5.00
C ALA A 93 -16.79 11.45 5.37
N LEU A 94 -16.83 10.57 6.39
CA LEU A 94 -17.96 9.66 6.61
C LEU A 94 -18.63 9.79 7.97
N VAL A 95 -17.98 10.33 9.01
CA VAL A 95 -18.57 10.37 10.37
C VAL A 95 -19.88 11.15 10.39
N GLU A 96 -19.96 12.30 9.73
CA GLU A 96 -21.19 13.10 9.66
C GLU A 96 -22.32 12.38 8.88
N LYS A 97 -21.99 11.37 8.08
CA LYS A 97 -22.98 10.58 7.33
C LYS A 97 -23.55 9.42 8.14
N LEU A 98 -22.97 9.08 9.28
CA LEU A 98 -23.42 7.95 10.09
C LEU A 98 -24.83 8.15 10.64
N ASP A 99 -25.22 9.38 10.95
CA ASP A 99 -26.56 9.68 11.48
C ASP A 99 -27.68 9.37 10.47
N GLU A 100 -27.41 9.54 9.17
CA GLU A 100 -28.39 9.32 8.10
C GLU A 100 -28.24 7.94 7.43
N TRP A 101 -26.99 7.48 7.25
CA TRP A 101 -26.67 6.30 6.43
C TRP A 101 -26.02 5.16 7.22
N GLY A 102 -25.86 5.28 8.54
CA GLY A 102 -25.14 4.30 9.37
C GLY A 102 -25.69 2.88 9.25
N ASP A 103 -27.01 2.71 9.18
CA ASP A 103 -27.66 1.40 9.02
C ASP A 103 -27.41 0.75 7.65
N HIS A 104 -26.93 1.52 6.67
CA HIS A 104 -26.53 1.02 5.36
C HIS A 104 -25.04 0.68 5.29
N PHE A 105 -24.25 1.03 6.31
CA PHE A 105 -22.83 0.70 6.39
C PHE A 105 -22.62 -0.65 7.07
N GLU A 106 -21.50 -1.29 6.75
CA GLU A 106 -21.06 -2.46 7.51
C GLU A 106 -20.79 -2.06 8.96
N SER A 107 -21.28 -2.85 9.92
CA SER A 107 -21.16 -2.54 11.35
C SER A 107 -19.70 -2.38 11.81
N ALA A 108 -18.78 -3.10 11.17
CA ALA A 108 -17.34 -2.97 11.40
C ALA A 108 -16.83 -1.58 11.01
N LEU A 109 -17.30 -1.03 9.89
CA LEU A 109 -16.96 0.33 9.44
C LEU A 109 -17.54 1.39 10.38
N VAL A 110 -18.79 1.25 10.80
CA VAL A 110 -19.41 2.16 11.79
C VAL A 110 -18.59 2.17 13.08
N THR A 111 -18.31 0.99 13.63
CA THR A 111 -17.49 0.83 14.85
C THR A 111 -16.10 1.45 14.67
N PHE A 112 -15.49 1.27 13.50
CA PHE A 112 -14.17 1.80 13.19
C PHE A 112 -14.16 3.33 13.12
N LEU A 113 -15.15 3.95 12.48
CA LEU A 113 -15.28 5.40 12.39
C LEU A 113 -15.58 6.03 13.76
N GLU A 114 -16.50 5.46 14.53
CA GLU A 114 -16.86 5.94 15.87
C GLU A 114 -15.66 5.93 16.83
N ARG A 115 -14.82 4.89 16.78
CA ARG A 115 -13.65 4.75 17.65
C ARG A 115 -12.54 5.74 17.33
N ASN A 116 -12.53 6.30 16.14
CA ASN A 116 -11.40 7.09 15.66
C ASN A 116 -11.78 8.48 15.13
N LYS A 117 -13.02 8.92 15.39
CA LYS A 117 -13.49 10.26 15.00
C LYS A 117 -12.72 11.40 15.69
N ASP A 118 -12.04 11.10 16.79
CA ASP A 118 -11.33 12.08 17.62
C ASP A 118 -9.81 12.13 17.36
N ILE A 119 -9.31 11.57 16.24
CA ILE A 119 -7.89 11.73 15.84
C ILE A 119 -7.58 13.22 15.64
N SER A 120 -6.58 13.72 16.36
CA SER A 120 -6.18 15.12 16.28
C SER A 120 -5.40 15.45 15.00
N ALA A 121 -5.45 16.71 14.59
CA ALA A 121 -4.64 17.21 13.47
C ALA A 121 -3.14 16.96 13.69
N THR A 122 -2.65 17.06 14.92
CA THR A 122 -1.24 16.83 15.26
C THR A 122 -0.84 15.36 15.08
N GLU A 123 -1.68 14.42 15.50
CA GLU A 123 -1.45 12.98 15.29
C GLU A 123 -1.40 12.65 13.79
N TYR A 124 -2.34 13.20 13.02
CA TYR A 124 -2.36 13.04 11.57
C TYR A 124 -1.09 13.61 10.89
N ILE A 125 -0.66 14.82 11.25
CA ILE A 125 0.54 15.43 10.67
C ILE A 125 1.80 14.66 11.05
N LYS A 126 1.93 14.21 12.31
CA LYS A 126 3.04 13.35 12.74
C LYS A 126 3.09 12.06 11.93
N ALA A 127 1.95 11.41 11.70
CA ALA A 127 1.87 10.21 10.89
C ALA A 127 2.29 10.49 9.42
N ARG A 128 1.86 11.60 8.83
CA ARG A 128 2.27 11.98 7.47
C ARG A 128 3.76 12.30 7.30
N MET A 129 4.45 12.62 8.39
CA MET A 129 5.89 12.88 8.42
C MET A 129 6.72 11.64 8.76
N ALA A 130 6.07 10.51 9.11
CA ALA A 130 6.77 9.29 9.43
C ALA A 130 7.23 8.59 8.14
N TYR A 131 8.54 8.72 7.89
CA TYR A 131 9.34 8.22 6.76
C TYR A 131 9.20 8.97 5.42
#